data_AF-A0A3B9PHQ2-F1
#
_entry.id   AF-A0A3B9PHQ2-F1
#
_cell.length_a   1.000
_cell.length_b   1.000
_cell.length_c   1.000
_cell.angle_alpha   90.00
_cell.angle_beta   90.00
_cell.angle_gamma   90.00
#
_symmetry.space_group_name_H-M   'P 1'
#
loop_
_entity.id
_entity.type
_entity.pdbx_description
1 polymer ?
#
loop_
_entity_poly.entity_id
_entity_poly.type
_entity_poly.pdbx_seq_one_letter_code
_entity_poly.pdbx_strand_id
1 'polypeptide(L)'
;MIRNPRDLKRYTASERANHWVVGICFILLALSGLAFFHPSLYPLVNLFGGGVWARILHPWIGVVMALFFLIMFFRFAGLNLMGAADWDWLSKVGKMVDGDDHDMPAQGKYNGGQKLLFWGLALSMVLIT
;
A
#
# COMPACT_ATOMS: atom_id res chain seq x y z
N MET A 1 -10.55 -7.06 22.66
CA MET A 1 -9.18 -7.62 22.60
C MET A 1 -8.43 -7.17 23.83
N ILE A 2 -8.16 -8.08 24.76
CA ILE A 2 -7.25 -7.82 25.89
C ILE A 2 -5.83 -7.92 25.32
N ARG A 3 -5.06 -6.83 25.37
CA ARG A 3 -3.66 -6.83 24.89
C ARG A 3 -2.72 -7.29 25.99
N ASN A 4 -1.63 -7.95 25.60
CA ASN A 4 -0.56 -8.28 26.54
C ASN A 4 0.10 -6.95 26.99
N PRO A 5 0.31 -6.72 28.30
CA PRO A 5 1.01 -5.54 28.79
C PRO A 5 2.42 -5.34 28.21
N ARG A 6 3.04 -6.39 27.66
CA ARG A 6 4.36 -6.35 27.01
C ARG A 6 4.30 -5.94 25.52
N ASP A 7 3.12 -5.80 24.93
CA ASP A 7 2.98 -5.46 23.51
C ASP A 7 3.28 -3.99 23.25
N LEU A 8 4.20 -3.72 22.32
CA LEU A 8 4.43 -2.36 21.82
C LEU A 8 3.40 -2.01 20.74
N LYS A 9 2.78 -0.84 20.89
CA LYS A 9 1.82 -0.33 19.91
C LYS A 9 2.54 0.23 18.68
N ARG A 10 2.76 -0.62 17.67
CA ARG A 10 3.35 -0.20 16.38
C ARG A 10 2.46 0.76 15.58
N TYR A 11 1.15 0.50 15.59
CA TYR A 11 0.13 1.28 14.89
C TYR A 11 -1.09 1.58 15.76
N THR A 12 -1.65 2.78 15.60
CA THR A 12 -2.90 3.21 16.22
C THR A 12 -4.11 2.57 15.53
N ALA A 13 -5.28 2.60 16.18
CA ALA A 13 -6.51 2.06 15.59
C ALA A 13 -6.91 2.84 14.33
N SER A 14 -6.75 4.17 14.32
CA SER A 14 -7.06 5.00 13.16
C SER A 14 -6.10 4.77 11.99
N GLU A 15 -4.82 4.49 12.25
CA GLU A 15 -3.85 4.11 11.19
C GLU A 15 -4.26 2.82 10.50
N ARG A 16 -4.64 1.80 11.28
CA ARG A 16 -5.10 0.53 10.73
C ARG A 16 -6.41 0.68 9.96
N ALA A 17 -7.36 1.44 10.49
CA ALA A 17 -8.63 1.68 9.80
C ALA A 17 -8.40 2.37 8.44
N ASN A 18 -7.56 3.42 8.41
CA ASN A 18 -7.21 4.10 7.16
C ASN A 18 -6.53 3.16 6.16
N HIS A 19 -5.60 2.32 6.61
CA HIS A 19 -4.96 1.31 5.78
C HIS A 19 -5.95 0.31 5.19
N TRP A 20 -6.88 -0.21 6.00
CA TRP A 20 -7.90 -1.14 5.52
C TRP A 20 -8.86 -0.51 4.50
N VAL A 21 -9.23 0.77 4.67
CA VAL A 21 -10.02 1.49 3.65
C VAL A 21 -9.26 1.55 2.33
N VAL A 22 -8.01 2.02 2.36
CA VAL A 22 -7.16 2.09 1.15
C VAL A 22 -7.00 0.71 0.50
N GLY A 23 -6.71 -0.33 1.29
CA GLY A 23 -6.50 -1.68 0.80
C GLY A 23 -7.75 -2.30 0.16
N ILE A 24 -8.93 -2.12 0.76
CA ILE A 24 -10.19 -2.60 0.19
C ILE A 24 -10.50 -1.86 -1.10
N CYS A 25 -10.39 -0.53 -1.12
CA CYS A 25 -10.60 0.25 -2.34
C CYS A 25 -9.63 -0.17 -3.45
N PHE A 26 -8.35 -0.38 -3.13
CA PHE A 26 -7.35 -0.86 -4.10
C PHE A 26 -7.75 -2.20 -4.72
N ILE A 27 -8.18 -3.19 -3.92
CA ILE A 27 -8.61 -4.49 -4.43
C ILE A 27 -9.80 -4.33 -5.39
N LEU A 28 -10.80 -3.52 -5.02
CA LEU A 28 -11.96 -3.27 -5.87
C LEU A 28 -11.57 -2.57 -7.18
N LEU A 29 -10.68 -1.59 -7.12
CA LEU A 29 -10.18 -0.85 -8.28
C LEU A 29 -9.31 -1.71 -9.18
N ALA A 30 -8.43 -2.53 -8.61
CA ALA A 30 -7.58 -3.44 -9.38
C ALA A 30 -8.45 -4.45 -10.16
N LEU A 31 -9.45 -5.05 -9.52
CA LEU A 31 -10.34 -6.02 -10.17
C LEU A 31 -11.19 -5.38 -11.27
N SER A 32 -11.80 -4.22 -11.01
CA SER A 32 -12.59 -3.51 -12.02
C SER A 32 -11.73 -2.93 -13.15
N GLY A 33 -10.55 -2.40 -12.83
CA GLY A 33 -9.58 -1.89 -13.80
C GLY A 33 -9.03 -2.98 -14.72
N LEU A 34 -8.67 -4.14 -14.17
CA LEU A 34 -8.27 -5.33 -14.95
C LEU A 34 -9.38 -5.77 -15.91
N ALA A 35 -10.65 -5.69 -15.49
CA ALA A 35 -11.80 -6.00 -16.33
C ALA A 35 -11.91 -5.09 -17.55
N PHE A 36 -11.47 -3.82 -17.44
CA PHE A 36 -11.45 -2.86 -18.54
C PHE A 36 -10.16 -2.92 -19.36
N PHE A 37 -9.06 -3.36 -18.74
CA PHE A 37 -7.74 -3.38 -19.36
C PHE A 37 -7.57 -4.51 -20.38
N HIS A 38 -7.99 -5.73 -20.03
CA HIS A 38 -7.80 -6.90 -20.90
C HIS A 38 -9.12 -7.68 -21.11
N PRO A 39 -9.54 -7.96 -22.36
CA PRO A 39 -10.83 -8.60 -22.64
C PRO A 39 -11.06 -9.95 -21.95
N SER A 40 -10.01 -10.77 -21.77
CA SER A 40 -10.15 -12.06 -21.07
C SER A 40 -10.54 -11.91 -19.59
N LEU A 41 -10.31 -10.73 -19.00
CA LEU A 41 -10.64 -10.40 -17.62
C LEU A 41 -11.98 -9.68 -17.50
N TYR A 42 -12.67 -9.41 -18.62
CA TYR A 42 -13.99 -8.79 -18.61
C TYR A 42 -15.01 -9.48 -17.69
N PRO A 43 -15.03 -10.82 -17.49
CA PRO A 43 -15.94 -11.47 -16.53
C PRO A 43 -15.88 -10.91 -15.09
N LEU A 44 -14.79 -10.24 -14.70
CA LEU A 44 -14.66 -9.59 -13.39
C LEU A 44 -15.70 -8.48 -13.16
N VAL A 45 -16.29 -7.89 -14.22
CA VAL A 45 -17.35 -6.87 -14.06
C VAL A 45 -18.59 -7.41 -13.33
N ASN A 46 -18.81 -8.73 -13.33
CA ASN A 46 -19.93 -9.35 -12.64
C ASN A 46 -19.86 -9.19 -11.11
N LEU A 47 -18.65 -9.01 -10.55
CA LEU A 47 -18.46 -8.70 -9.12
C LEU A 47 -19.06 -7.35 -8.72
N PHE A 48 -19.30 -6.46 -9.70
CA PHE A 48 -19.78 -5.10 -9.50
C PHE A 48 -21.21 -4.91 -10.00
N GLY A 49 -21.92 -5.99 -10.38
CA GLY A 49 -23.26 -5.91 -10.96
C GLY A 49 -23.28 -5.73 -12.49
N GLY A 50 -22.15 -5.96 -13.17
CA GLY A 50 -22.03 -5.92 -14.62
C GLY A 50 -21.24 -4.70 -15.14
N GLY A 51 -20.98 -4.65 -16.44
CA GLY A 51 -20.11 -3.64 -17.05
C GLY A 51 -20.57 -2.19 -16.85
N VAL A 52 -21.88 -1.95 -16.81
CA VAL A 52 -22.44 -0.61 -16.54
C VAL A 52 -22.10 -0.15 -15.13
N TRP A 53 -22.41 -0.97 -14.12
CA TRP A 53 -22.13 -0.63 -12.72
C TRP A 53 -20.64 -0.59 -12.41
N ALA A 54 -19.83 -1.50 -12.97
CA ALA A 54 -18.39 -1.46 -12.82
C ALA A 54 -17.82 -0.11 -13.30
N ARG A 55 -18.27 0.39 -14.46
CA ARG A 55 -17.81 1.67 -15.02
C ARG A 55 -18.24 2.86 -14.17
N ILE A 56 -19.44 2.82 -13.60
CA ILE A 56 -19.95 3.87 -12.71
C ILE A 56 -19.18 3.87 -11.39
N LEU A 57 -19.01 2.72 -10.75
CA LEU A 57 -18.44 2.59 -9.42
C LEU A 57 -16.92 2.84 -9.39
N HIS A 58 -16.19 2.38 -10.41
CA HIS A 58 -14.73 2.48 -10.46
C HIS A 58 -14.18 3.88 -10.15
N PRO A 59 -14.57 4.98 -10.85
CA PRO A 59 -14.03 6.30 -10.56
C PRO A 59 -14.37 6.80 -9.15
N TRP A 60 -15.57 6.50 -8.63
CA TRP A 60 -15.97 6.91 -7.28
C TRP A 60 -15.17 6.19 -6.19
N ILE A 61 -14.92 4.89 -6.36
CA ILE A 61 -14.01 4.15 -5.46
C ILE A 61 -12.59 4.72 -5.56
N GLY A 62 -12.18 5.16 -6.76
CA GLY A 62 -10.92 5.86 -7.01
C GLY A 62 -10.75 7.12 -6.17
N VAL A 63 -11.77 7.98 -6.17
CA VAL A 63 -11.78 9.21 -5.36
C VAL A 63 -11.68 8.91 -3.86
N VAL A 64 -12.43 7.91 -3.37
CA VAL A 64 -12.35 7.49 -1.96
C VAL A 64 -10.95 6.96 -1.63
N MET A 65 -10.37 6.12 -2.49
CA MET A 65 -9.01 5.63 -2.30
C MET A 65 -7.99 6.77 -2.25
N ALA A 66 -8.05 7.70 -3.20
CA ALA A 66 -7.13 8.84 -3.29
C ALA A 66 -7.19 9.70 -2.03
N LEU A 67 -8.40 10.01 -1.53
CA LEU A 67 -8.58 10.78 -0.30
C LEU A 67 -7.96 10.10 0.92
N PHE A 68 -8.27 8.82 1.15
CA PHE A 68 -7.73 8.07 2.30
C PHE A 68 -6.24 7.78 2.15
N PHE A 69 -5.74 7.65 0.93
CA PHE A 69 -4.31 7.51 0.66
C PHE A 69 -3.57 8.81 0.96
N LEU A 70 -4.10 9.99 0.60
CA LEU A 70 -3.49 11.28 0.95
C LEU A 70 -3.36 11.44 2.48
N ILE A 71 -4.42 11.09 3.21
CA ILE A 71 -4.38 11.06 4.69
C ILE A 71 -3.27 10.11 5.17
N MET A 72 -3.14 8.92 4.58
CA MET A 72 -2.07 7.97 4.92
C MET A 72 -0.69 8.55 4.62
N PHE A 73 -0.54 9.15 3.44
CA PHE A 73 0.70 9.71 2.92
C PHE A 73 1.24 10.76 3.88
N PHE A 74 0.45 11.78 4.22
CA PHE A 74 0.91 12.84 5.13
C PHE A 74 1.22 12.32 6.54
N ARG A 75 0.52 11.28 7.01
CA ARG A 75 0.82 10.67 8.31
C ARG A 75 2.14 9.91 8.35
N PHE A 76 2.57 9.33 7.22
CA PHE A 76 3.74 8.45 7.17
C PHE A 76 4.92 8.98 6.35
N ALA A 77 4.75 10.06 5.58
CA ALA A 77 5.80 10.59 4.70
C ALA A 77 7.11 10.90 5.44
N GLY A 78 7.02 11.59 6.59
CA GLY A 78 8.21 11.91 7.38
C GLY A 78 8.96 10.67 7.90
N LEU A 79 8.25 9.57 8.18
CA LEU A 79 8.86 8.31 8.62
C LEU A 79 9.48 7.50 7.48
N ASN A 80 9.15 7.86 6.23
CA ASN A 80 9.59 7.16 5.02
C ASN A 80 10.63 7.95 4.21
N LEU A 81 11.20 9.00 4.78
CA LEU A 81 12.34 9.68 4.17
C LEU A 81 13.52 8.71 4.03
N MET A 82 14.10 8.67 2.82
CA MET A 82 15.25 7.84 2.50
C MET A 82 16.52 8.48 3.06
N GLY A 83 17.29 7.70 3.82
CA GLY A 83 18.59 8.08 4.36
C GLY A 83 19.69 7.11 3.94
N ALA A 84 20.93 7.38 4.37
CA ALA A 84 22.09 6.56 4.02
C ALA A 84 21.94 5.08 4.43
N ALA A 85 21.35 4.83 5.62
CA ALA A 85 21.11 3.46 6.11
C ALA A 85 20.09 2.68 5.25
N ASP A 86 19.15 3.37 4.59
CA ASP A 86 18.17 2.73 3.71
C ASP A 86 18.81 2.31 2.39
N TRP A 87 19.74 3.13 1.87
CA TRP A 87 20.51 2.79 0.67
C TRP A 87 21.48 1.65 0.92
N ASP A 88 22.16 1.63 2.08
CA ASP A 88 22.98 0.49 2.49
C ASP A 88 22.14 -0.79 2.61
N TRP A 89 20.95 -0.69 3.21
CA TRP A 89 20.01 -1.80 3.31
C TRP A 89 19.62 -2.34 1.93
N LEU A 90 19.27 -1.46 0.99
CA LEU A 90 18.90 -1.84 -0.38
C LEU A 90 20.05 -2.50 -1.14
N SER A 91 21.29 -2.05 -0.93
CA SER A 91 22.47 -2.66 -1.56
C SER A 91 22.72 -4.11 -1.13
N LYS A 92 22.20 -4.49 0.05
CA LYS A 92 22.38 -5.83 0.64
C LYS A 92 21.09 -6.65 0.61
N VAL A 93 20.04 -6.21 -0.09
CA VAL A 93 18.73 -6.86 -0.10
C VAL A 93 18.79 -8.34 -0.50
N GLY A 94 19.74 -8.72 -1.35
CA GLY A 94 19.97 -10.12 -1.76
C GLY A 94 20.24 -11.05 -0.57
N LYS A 95 20.96 -10.58 0.46
CA LYS A 95 21.24 -11.37 1.67
C LYS A 95 19.97 -11.65 2.49
N MET A 96 19.01 -10.72 2.47
CA MET A 96 17.75 -10.89 3.18
C MET A 96 16.83 -11.92 2.51
N VAL A 97 16.93 -12.10 1.19
CA VAL A 97 16.15 -13.10 0.45
C VAL A 97 16.53 -14.53 0.89
N ASP A 98 17.79 -14.73 1.28
CA ASP A 98 18.29 -15.99 1.82
C ASP A 98 17.94 -16.21 3.30
N GLY A 99 17.25 -15.24 3.93
CA GLY A 99 16.78 -15.30 5.31
C GLY A 99 17.83 -14.93 6.37
N ASP A 100 19.04 -14.55 5.96
CA ASP A 100 20.09 -14.06 6.85
C ASP A 100 20.03 -12.52 6.98
N ASP A 101 19.52 -12.06 8.12
CA ASP A 101 19.41 -10.63 8.44
C ASP A 101 20.56 -10.11 9.32
N HIS A 102 21.53 -10.96 9.68
CA HIS A 102 22.58 -10.63 10.66
C HIS A 102 23.48 -9.47 10.18
N ASP A 103 23.69 -9.37 8.86
CA ASP A 103 24.50 -8.32 8.22
C ASP A 103 23.70 -7.06 7.86
N MET A 104 22.41 -6.99 8.22
CA MET A 104 21.58 -5.84 7.87
C MET A 104 21.90 -4.62 8.74
N PRO A 105 21.98 -3.41 8.14
CA PRO A 105 22.13 -2.20 8.91
C PRO A 105 20.92 -1.97 9.81
N ALA A 106 21.15 -1.43 11.00
CA ALA A 106 20.08 -1.09 11.94
C ALA A 106 19.03 -0.18 11.27
N GLN A 107 17.77 -0.61 11.30
CA GLN A 107 16.65 0.13 10.70
C GLN A 107 15.79 0.79 11.77
N GLY A 108 15.17 1.92 11.41
CA GLY A 108 14.18 2.58 12.24
C GLY A 108 12.82 1.87 12.19
N LYS A 109 11.73 2.66 12.20
CA LYS A 109 10.36 2.10 12.13
C LYS A 109 10.08 1.34 10.83
N TYR A 110 10.72 1.75 9.73
CA TYR A 110 10.58 1.17 8.40
C TYR A 110 11.97 0.91 7.80
N ASN A 111 12.10 -0.19 7.07
CA ASN A 111 13.32 -0.52 6.34
C ASN A 111 13.36 0.14 4.94
N GLY A 112 14.53 0.12 4.30
CA GLY A 112 14.72 0.72 2.97
C GLY A 112 13.73 0.22 1.91
N GLY A 113 13.40 -1.07 1.91
CA GLY A 113 12.41 -1.63 0.97
C GLY A 113 10.98 -1.12 1.20
N GLN A 114 10.56 -1.00 2.46
CA GLN A 114 9.25 -0.44 2.82
C GLN A 114 9.13 1.03 2.43
N LYS A 115 10.21 1.81 2.60
CA LYS A 115 10.25 3.21 2.18
C LYS A 115 10.22 3.35 0.67
N LEU A 116 10.97 2.51 -0.06
CA LEU A 116 10.93 2.49 -1.52
C LEU A 116 9.51 2.18 -2.03
N LEU A 117 8.85 1.18 -1.42
CA LEU A 117 7.45 0.85 -1.73
C LEU A 117 6.52 2.04 -1.44
N PHE A 118 6.68 2.73 -0.30
CA PHE A 118 5.89 3.91 0.03
C PHE A 118 5.95 4.97 -1.06
N TRP A 119 7.15 5.31 -1.53
CA TRP A 119 7.34 6.31 -2.60
C TRP A 119 6.85 5.81 -3.96
N GLY A 120 7.05 4.53 -4.28
CA GLY A 120 6.52 3.91 -5.48
C GLY A 120 4.99 3.95 -5.53
N LEU A 121 4.32 3.68 -4.41
CA LEU A 121 2.87 3.79 -4.28
C LEU A 121 2.40 5.23 -4.39
N ALA A 122 3.13 6.20 -3.81
CA ALA A 122 2.81 7.61 -3.93
C ALA A 122 2.90 8.10 -5.39
N LEU A 123 3.97 7.73 -6.10
CA LEU A 123 4.12 8.03 -7.52
C LEU A 123 3.00 7.37 -8.34
N SER A 124 2.73 6.09 -8.09
CA SER A 124 1.67 5.36 -8.79
C SER A 124 0.32 6.02 -8.59
N MET A 125 0.00 6.47 -7.37
CA MET A 125 -1.24 7.18 -7.06
C MET A 125 -1.41 8.44 -7.92
N VAL A 126 -0.34 9.24 -8.07
CA VAL A 126 -0.36 10.45 -8.90
C VAL A 126 -0.57 10.11 -10.39
N LEU A 127 -0.02 8.99 -10.87
CA LEU A 127 -0.13 8.59 -12.27
C LEU A 127 -1.50 8.00 -12.64
N ILE A 128 -2.24 7.47 -11.66
CA ILE A 128 -3.55 6.83 -11.88
C ILE A 128 -4.76 7.71 -11.52
N THR A 129 -4.54 8.87 -10.87
CA THR A 129 -5.54 9.93 -10.71
C THR A 129 -5.65 10.80 -11.94
#